data_AF-A0A963FSH6-F1
#
_entry.id   AF-A0A963FSH6-F1
#
_cell.length_a   1.000
_cell.length_b   1.000
_cell.length_c   1.000
_cell.angle_alpha   90.00
_cell.angle_beta   90.00
_cell.angle_gamma   90.00
#
_symmetry.space_group_name_H-M   'P 1'
#
loop_
_entity.id
_entity.type
_entity.pdbx_description
1 polymer ?
#
loop_
_entity_poly.entity_id
_entity_poly.type
_entity_poly.pdbx_seq_one_letter_code
_entity_poly.pdbx_strand_id
1 'polypeptide(L)'
;MTRLHGLASLGLVATSLSAQAITIEFDYSFDDGATRLSSAQRNVLDYVAAEFGSRLTDTLDSETYGLLNFFDPAGPGGAGIQLTNQTIAADTLRVYVGASQLGGSTVGLGGPGGGSIRSRGETGVGSTDFAPWGGAISFDVDTNWYVDNDPTTREAFSGFDFYSVATHELGHVLGFGTAGSWFSQVSGSGFVGDAAVATYSAEQGSPQGSVPLAGGLSHWSNGLTSFVGGVRQEVALDGTIGFGVRKDFTDLDWAALADIGWEVSPVSAVPENDAYALMLAGLGLLAMVSRRRSAQGR
;
A
#
# COMPACT_ATOMS: atom_id res chain seq x y z
N MET A 1 -2.30 5.55 65.33
CA MET A 1 -2.05 6.51 64.23
C MET A 1 -1.20 5.81 63.19
N THR A 2 -1.82 5.26 62.15
CA THR A 2 -1.12 4.46 61.14
C THR A 2 -1.48 5.04 59.78
N ARG A 3 -0.50 5.68 59.13
CA ARG A 3 -0.64 6.29 57.80
C ARG A 3 -0.47 5.22 56.73
N LEU A 4 -1.50 4.97 55.93
CA LEU A 4 -1.38 4.24 54.66
C LEU A 4 -0.82 5.19 53.60
N HIS A 5 0.29 4.82 52.97
CA HIS A 5 0.80 5.47 51.77
C HIS A 5 0.12 4.85 50.55
N GLY A 6 -0.59 5.67 49.76
CA GLY A 6 -1.04 5.29 48.44
C GLY A 6 0.08 5.54 47.43
N LEU A 7 0.53 4.48 46.75
CA LEU A 7 1.34 4.61 45.54
C LEU A 7 0.40 4.80 44.35
N ALA A 8 0.47 5.96 43.72
CA ALA A 8 -0.08 6.20 42.40
C ALA A 8 0.98 5.80 41.37
N SER A 9 0.71 4.74 40.60
CA SER A 9 1.50 4.35 39.44
C SER A 9 1.13 5.26 38.27
N LEU A 10 2.08 6.11 37.86
CA LEU A 10 1.98 6.94 36.66
C LEU A 10 2.31 6.06 35.45
N GLY A 11 1.32 5.73 34.63
CA GLY A 11 1.52 5.02 33.37
C GLY A 11 2.17 5.93 32.34
N LEU A 12 3.40 5.61 31.93
CA LEU A 12 4.08 6.26 30.82
C LEU A 12 3.49 5.71 29.51
N VAL A 13 2.67 6.49 28.82
CA VAL A 13 2.27 6.19 27.44
C VAL A 13 3.45 6.56 26.55
N ALA A 14 4.24 5.56 26.16
CA ALA A 14 5.22 5.72 25.10
C ALA A 14 4.44 5.72 23.77
N THR A 15 4.27 6.90 23.16
CA THR A 15 3.86 6.98 21.76
C THR A 15 5.03 6.51 20.91
N SER A 16 4.99 5.27 20.43
CA SER A 16 5.90 4.81 19.39
C SER A 16 5.59 5.59 18.12
N LEU A 17 6.44 6.56 17.79
CA LEU A 17 6.50 7.07 16.43
C LEU A 17 6.93 5.88 15.55
N SER A 18 6.05 5.41 14.67
CA SER A 18 6.47 4.47 13.63
C SER A 18 7.47 5.21 12.76
N ALA A 19 8.75 4.84 12.83
CA ALA A 19 9.70 5.32 11.85
C ALA A 19 9.29 4.75 10.49
N GLN A 20 9.15 5.59 9.47
CA GLN A 20 9.05 5.12 8.09
C GLN A 20 10.39 4.43 7.77
N ALA A 21 10.33 3.17 7.35
CA ALA A 21 11.52 2.44 6.96
C ALA A 21 11.87 2.73 5.49
N ILE A 22 10.87 2.96 4.62
CA ILE A 22 11.07 3.49 3.27
C ILE A 22 10.40 4.88 3.12
N THR A 23 11.11 5.82 2.52
CA THR A 23 10.61 7.14 2.13
C THR A 23 10.22 7.14 0.66
N ILE A 24 8.95 7.39 0.35
CA ILE A 24 8.49 7.62 -1.02
C ILE A 24 8.45 9.13 -1.25
N GLU A 25 9.36 9.62 -2.08
CA GLU A 25 9.46 11.02 -2.48
C GLU A 25 8.71 11.23 -3.80
N PHE A 26 7.52 11.81 -3.74
CA PHE A 26 6.83 12.27 -4.94
C PHE A 26 7.45 13.58 -5.43
N ASP A 27 8.08 13.52 -6.60
CA ASP A 27 8.68 14.68 -7.27
C ASP A 27 7.74 15.19 -8.36
N TYR A 28 7.36 16.45 -8.26
CA TYR A 28 6.42 17.10 -9.17
C TYR A 28 7.10 18.03 -10.18
N SER A 29 8.42 17.91 -10.38
CA SER A 29 9.17 18.77 -11.31
C SER A 29 8.69 18.64 -12.76
N PHE A 30 8.07 17.51 -13.10
CA PHE A 30 7.48 17.21 -14.42
C PHE A 30 5.94 17.28 -14.42
N ASP A 31 5.31 17.76 -13.33
CA ASP A 31 3.91 18.18 -13.36
C ASP A 31 3.80 19.59 -13.96
N ASP A 32 4.32 19.76 -15.17
CA ASP A 32 4.54 21.05 -15.81
C ASP A 32 3.60 21.31 -17.00
N GLY A 33 2.77 20.33 -17.34
CA GLY A 33 1.75 20.37 -18.39
C GLY A 33 0.66 21.44 -18.17
N ALA A 34 -0.29 21.47 -19.12
CA ALA A 34 -1.36 22.48 -19.15
C ALA A 34 -2.32 22.37 -17.96
N THR A 35 -2.58 21.14 -17.51
CA THR A 35 -3.31 20.83 -16.28
C THR A 35 -2.32 20.17 -15.33
N ARG A 36 -2.35 20.59 -14.06
CA ARG A 36 -1.44 20.12 -13.00
C ARG A 36 -2.22 19.52 -11.85
N LEU A 37 -1.57 18.68 -11.07
CA LEU A 37 -2.14 18.16 -9.84
C LEU A 37 -2.39 19.29 -8.84
N SER A 38 -3.62 19.33 -8.33
CA SER A 38 -4.03 20.24 -7.27
C SER A 38 -3.29 19.94 -5.95
N SER A 39 -3.28 20.89 -5.02
CA SER A 39 -2.73 20.66 -3.68
C SER A 39 -3.46 19.55 -2.93
N ALA A 40 -4.77 19.39 -3.15
CA ALA A 40 -5.54 18.32 -2.52
C ALA A 40 -5.10 16.92 -3.01
N GLN A 41 -4.86 16.76 -4.32
CA GLN A 41 -4.32 15.51 -4.88
C GLN A 41 -2.92 15.22 -4.35
N ARG A 42 -2.07 16.24 -4.21
CA ARG A 42 -0.74 16.10 -3.63
C ARG A 42 -0.80 15.66 -2.16
N ASN A 43 -1.72 16.19 -1.38
CA ASN A 43 -1.95 15.73 0.00
C ASN A 43 -2.39 14.26 0.06
N VAL A 44 -3.20 13.79 -0.89
CA VAL A 44 -3.56 12.35 -0.98
C VAL A 44 -2.33 11.51 -1.30
N LEU A 45 -1.46 11.98 -2.20
CA LEU A 45 -0.19 11.29 -2.49
C LEU A 45 0.72 11.24 -1.25
N ASP A 46 0.81 12.31 -0.47
CA ASP A 46 1.56 12.30 0.80
C ASP A 46 1.02 11.23 1.78
N TYR A 47 -0.31 11.04 1.82
CA TYR A 47 -0.93 9.98 2.61
C TYR A 47 -0.55 8.59 2.08
N VAL A 48 -0.65 8.36 0.77
CA VAL A 48 -0.26 7.07 0.14
C VAL A 48 1.22 6.77 0.38
N ALA A 49 2.10 7.76 0.23
CA ALA A 49 3.53 7.62 0.53
C ALA A 49 3.77 7.21 1.99
N ALA A 50 3.06 7.86 2.92
CA ALA A 50 3.19 7.54 4.34
C ALA A 50 2.67 6.13 4.68
N GLU A 51 1.57 5.70 4.07
CA GLU A 51 1.00 4.38 4.25
C GLU A 51 1.99 3.30 3.81
N PHE A 52 2.48 3.37 2.57
CA PHE A 52 3.44 2.39 2.05
C PHE A 52 4.77 2.44 2.78
N GLY A 53 5.31 3.64 3.03
CA GLY A 53 6.57 3.82 3.75
C GLY A 53 6.55 3.32 5.20
N SER A 54 5.36 3.17 5.79
CA SER A 54 5.18 2.57 7.11
C SER A 54 5.11 1.03 7.09
N ARG A 55 4.83 0.44 5.93
CA ARG A 55 4.64 -1.01 5.75
C ARG A 55 5.86 -1.69 5.14
N LEU A 56 6.58 -1.02 4.24
CA LEU A 56 7.81 -1.52 3.65
C LEU A 56 8.97 -1.31 4.62
N THR A 57 9.70 -2.37 4.92
CA THR A 57 10.71 -2.42 5.99
C THR A 57 12.13 -2.77 5.52
N ASP A 58 12.31 -2.83 4.20
CA ASP A 58 13.58 -2.99 3.51
C ASP A 58 14.60 -1.92 3.92
N THR A 59 15.89 -2.20 3.69
CA THR A 59 16.97 -1.25 3.94
C THR A 59 17.76 -1.02 2.65
N LEU A 60 17.45 0.06 1.96
CA LEU A 60 17.99 0.33 0.63
C LEU A 60 19.24 1.20 0.73
N ASP A 61 20.34 0.74 0.16
CA ASP A 61 21.54 1.56 0.02
C ASP A 61 21.28 2.79 -0.89
N SER A 62 21.99 3.88 -0.59
CA SER A 62 22.10 5.00 -1.51
C SER A 62 22.90 4.61 -2.75
N GLU A 63 22.48 5.11 -3.91
CA GLU A 63 23.11 4.76 -5.18
C GLU A 63 23.11 5.95 -6.15
N THR A 64 24.16 6.04 -6.97
CA THR A 64 24.29 7.02 -8.04
C THR A 64 24.18 6.36 -9.41
N TYR A 65 23.19 6.80 -10.17
CA TYR A 65 22.89 6.31 -11.49
C TYR A 65 23.46 7.25 -12.55
N GLY A 66 24.26 6.70 -13.46
CA GLY A 66 24.77 7.47 -14.60
C GLY A 66 23.66 7.93 -15.54
N LEU A 67 22.61 7.12 -15.68
CA LEU A 67 21.41 7.41 -16.44
C LEU A 67 20.19 6.76 -15.78
N LEU A 68 19.19 7.58 -15.48
CA LEU A 68 17.81 7.18 -15.21
C LEU A 68 16.95 7.46 -16.43
N ASN A 69 15.98 6.60 -16.70
CA ASN A 69 14.97 6.85 -17.73
C ASN A 69 13.58 6.43 -17.26
N PHE A 70 12.56 7.18 -17.65
CA PHE A 70 11.16 6.92 -17.31
C PHE A 70 10.27 7.62 -18.34
N PHE A 71 8.99 7.29 -18.40
CA PHE A 71 8.07 8.04 -19.26
C PHE A 71 7.85 9.46 -18.71
N ASP A 72 7.55 10.43 -19.58
CA ASP A 72 7.20 11.78 -19.13
C ASP A 72 5.79 11.76 -18.48
N PRO A 73 5.64 12.07 -17.18
CA PRO A 73 4.33 12.01 -16.54
C PRO A 73 3.35 13.10 -17.01
N ALA A 74 3.80 14.15 -17.70
CA ALA A 74 2.94 15.11 -18.39
C ALA A 74 2.61 14.69 -19.84
N GLY A 75 3.23 13.63 -20.36
CA GLY A 75 3.04 13.16 -21.73
C GLY A 75 3.52 11.72 -21.94
N PRO A 76 2.89 10.71 -21.32
CA PRO A 76 3.42 9.34 -21.25
C PRO A 76 3.48 8.62 -22.60
N GLY A 77 2.69 9.04 -23.59
CA GLY A 77 2.77 8.54 -24.97
C GLY A 77 3.90 9.14 -25.81
N GLY A 78 4.65 10.11 -25.26
CA GLY A 78 5.72 10.84 -25.94
C GLY A 78 7.11 10.24 -25.73
N ALA A 79 8.12 11.09 -25.90
CA ALA A 79 9.49 10.72 -25.58
C ALA A 79 9.66 10.63 -24.05
N GLY A 80 10.34 9.59 -23.57
CA GLY A 80 10.67 9.47 -22.16
C GLY A 80 11.67 10.52 -21.69
N ILE A 81 11.71 10.73 -20.38
CA ILE A 81 12.69 11.59 -19.71
C ILE A 81 13.97 10.79 -19.44
N GLN A 82 15.10 11.46 -19.60
CA GLN A 82 16.42 10.93 -19.27
C GLN A 82 17.13 11.90 -18.34
N LEU A 83 17.50 11.41 -17.16
CA LEU A 83 18.25 12.18 -16.16
C LEU A 83 19.61 11.53 -15.96
N THR A 84 20.67 12.34 -15.93
CA THR A 84 22.04 11.84 -15.78
C THR A 84 22.59 12.17 -14.40
N ASN A 85 23.49 11.32 -13.90
CA ASN A 85 24.19 11.51 -12.62
C ASN A 85 23.24 11.80 -11.45
N GLN A 86 22.19 10.98 -11.33
CA GLN A 86 21.20 11.11 -10.27
C GLN A 86 21.61 10.26 -9.08
N THR A 87 21.68 10.86 -7.91
CA THR A 87 21.86 10.15 -6.65
C THR A 87 20.51 10.00 -5.97
N ILE A 88 20.15 8.77 -5.65
CA ILE A 88 19.00 8.45 -4.81
C ILE A 88 19.52 8.10 -3.42
N ALA A 89 18.94 8.73 -2.40
CA ALA A 89 19.34 8.52 -1.03
C ALA A 89 19.02 7.08 -0.57
N ALA A 90 19.65 6.67 0.52
CA ALA A 90 19.28 5.43 1.19
C ALA A 90 17.79 5.45 1.55
N ASP A 91 17.17 4.28 1.57
CA ASP A 91 15.78 4.07 2.01
C ASP A 91 14.76 4.94 1.27
N THR A 92 15.10 5.44 0.08
CA THR A 92 14.28 6.38 -0.69
C THR A 92 13.89 5.80 -2.03
N LEU A 93 12.64 6.00 -2.42
CA LEU A 93 12.13 5.83 -3.78
C LEU A 93 11.68 7.18 -4.30
N ARG A 94 12.23 7.62 -5.45
CA ARG A 94 11.80 8.87 -6.08
C ARG A 94 10.82 8.60 -7.22
N VAL A 95 9.60 9.09 -7.09
CA VAL A 95 8.54 8.87 -8.06
C VAL A 95 8.16 10.21 -8.69
N TYR A 96 8.41 10.37 -9.98
CA TYR A 96 8.05 11.57 -10.72
C TYR A 96 6.57 11.53 -11.07
N VAL A 97 5.81 12.53 -10.64
CA VAL A 97 4.35 12.57 -10.78
C VAL A 97 3.93 13.76 -11.62
N GLY A 98 2.90 13.55 -12.43
CA GLY A 98 2.27 14.59 -13.23
C GLY A 98 0.85 14.21 -13.64
N ALA A 99 0.23 15.08 -14.42
CA ALA A 99 -1.08 14.84 -15.01
C ALA A 99 -1.02 15.03 -16.53
N SER A 100 -1.69 14.15 -17.26
CA SER A 100 -1.76 14.20 -18.72
C SER A 100 -3.10 13.67 -19.22
N GLN A 101 -3.40 13.88 -20.50
CA GLN A 101 -4.55 13.26 -21.13
C GLN A 101 -4.18 11.82 -21.54
N LEU A 102 -4.69 10.82 -20.82
CA LEU A 102 -4.36 9.42 -21.06
C LEU A 102 -5.25 8.79 -22.14
N GLY A 103 -6.50 9.24 -22.22
CA GLY A 103 -7.48 8.76 -23.19
C GLY A 103 -8.00 7.35 -22.90
N GLY A 104 -9.04 6.97 -23.65
CA GLY A 104 -9.70 5.67 -23.46
C GLY A 104 -10.35 5.55 -22.08
N SER A 105 -10.15 4.43 -21.41
CA SER A 105 -10.63 4.16 -20.05
C SER A 105 -9.53 4.20 -18.99
N THR A 106 -8.33 4.64 -19.37
CA THR A 106 -7.17 4.70 -18.47
C THR A 106 -7.24 5.97 -17.63
N VAL A 107 -7.32 5.81 -16.32
CA VAL A 107 -7.41 6.94 -15.37
C VAL A 107 -6.10 7.22 -14.64
N GLY A 108 -5.19 6.24 -14.62
CA GLY A 108 -3.84 6.33 -14.08
C GLY A 108 -2.88 5.48 -14.91
N LEU A 109 -1.60 5.83 -14.85
CA LEU A 109 -0.51 5.04 -15.41
C LEU A 109 0.73 5.19 -14.54
N GLY A 110 1.17 4.09 -13.94
CA GLY A 110 2.36 4.01 -13.11
C GLY A 110 3.31 2.92 -13.58
N GLY A 111 4.59 3.10 -13.29
CA GLY A 111 5.57 2.05 -13.53
C GLY A 111 6.97 2.41 -13.05
N PRO A 112 7.83 1.40 -12.86
CA PRO A 112 9.17 1.63 -12.40
C PRO A 112 9.99 2.32 -13.49
N GLY A 113 10.94 3.12 -13.04
CA GLY A 113 11.91 3.73 -13.94
C GLY A 113 12.99 2.75 -14.36
N GLY A 114 13.48 2.90 -15.58
CA GLY A 114 14.60 2.15 -16.12
C GLY A 114 15.96 2.73 -15.73
N GLY A 115 17.01 2.03 -16.16
CA GLY A 115 18.40 2.38 -15.89
C GLY A 115 19.25 1.12 -15.75
N SER A 116 20.51 1.27 -15.34
CA SER A 116 21.28 0.12 -14.89
C SER A 116 20.63 -0.47 -13.64
N ILE A 117 20.38 -1.78 -13.63
CA ILE A 117 19.92 -2.47 -12.42
C ILE A 117 21.00 -2.33 -11.34
N ARG A 118 20.57 -1.97 -10.14
CA ARG A 118 21.41 -1.83 -8.95
C ARG A 118 20.73 -2.60 -7.83
N SER A 119 21.51 -3.33 -7.04
CA SER A 119 20.97 -4.11 -5.91
C SER A 119 20.45 -3.20 -4.80
N ARG A 120 21.06 -2.03 -4.60
CA ARG A 120 20.78 -1.13 -3.47
C ARG A 120 20.78 -1.87 -2.12
N GLY A 121 21.75 -2.74 -1.90
CA GLY A 121 21.83 -3.57 -0.69
C GLY A 121 21.09 -4.90 -0.77
N GLU A 122 20.14 -5.04 -1.71
CA GLU A 122 19.23 -6.18 -1.76
C GLU A 122 19.75 -7.36 -2.61
N THR A 123 19.46 -8.58 -2.16
CA THR A 123 20.01 -9.82 -2.75
C THR A 123 19.00 -10.49 -3.66
N GLY A 124 19.33 -10.59 -4.96
CA GLY A 124 18.46 -11.24 -5.95
C GLY A 124 17.69 -10.27 -6.84
N VAL A 125 18.04 -8.98 -6.80
CA VAL A 125 17.39 -7.93 -7.59
C VAL A 125 17.44 -8.27 -9.07
N GLY A 126 16.28 -8.28 -9.71
CA GLY A 126 16.10 -8.63 -11.11
C GLY A 126 15.77 -10.10 -11.37
N SER A 127 15.77 -10.95 -10.34
CA SER A 127 15.28 -12.33 -10.44
C SER A 127 14.20 -12.67 -9.41
N THR A 128 14.51 -12.52 -8.13
CA THR A 128 13.62 -12.89 -7.01
C THR A 128 13.27 -11.71 -6.13
N ASP A 129 13.89 -10.57 -6.42
CA ASP A 129 13.84 -9.36 -5.61
C ASP A 129 13.72 -8.15 -6.55
N PHE A 130 13.27 -7.01 -6.00
CA PHE A 130 13.02 -5.79 -6.73
C PHE A 130 13.27 -4.55 -5.88
N ALA A 131 14.39 -3.87 -6.15
CA ALA A 131 14.78 -2.63 -5.50
C ALA A 131 14.91 -1.48 -6.53
N PRO A 132 13.80 -0.92 -7.03
CA PRO A 132 13.85 0.18 -7.98
C PRO A 132 14.44 1.43 -7.30
N TRP A 133 14.95 2.35 -8.11
CA TRP A 133 15.25 3.70 -7.62
C TRP A 133 13.97 4.54 -7.43
N GLY A 134 12.87 4.10 -8.03
CA GLY A 134 11.59 4.79 -8.12
C GLY A 134 11.01 4.65 -9.53
N GLY A 135 10.29 5.66 -10.00
CA GLY A 135 9.59 5.57 -11.28
C GLY A 135 8.79 6.81 -11.61
N ALA A 136 7.67 6.63 -12.30
CA ALA A 136 6.76 7.72 -12.63
C ALA A 136 5.30 7.30 -12.55
N ILE A 137 4.43 8.29 -12.29
CA ILE A 137 2.97 8.15 -12.30
C ILE A 137 2.36 9.33 -13.05
N SER A 138 1.43 9.05 -13.97
CA SER A 138 0.58 10.05 -14.62
C SER A 138 -0.89 9.80 -14.26
N PHE A 139 -1.60 10.88 -13.92
CA PHE A 139 -3.04 10.84 -13.69
C PHE A 139 -3.80 11.52 -14.82
N ASP A 140 -4.94 10.94 -15.20
CA ASP A 140 -5.75 11.48 -16.28
C ASP A 140 -6.43 12.80 -15.91
N VAL A 141 -6.30 13.80 -16.79
CA VAL A 141 -6.85 15.15 -16.58
C VAL A 141 -8.35 15.26 -16.90
N ASP A 142 -8.89 14.31 -17.67
CA ASP A 142 -10.30 14.29 -18.08
C ASP A 142 -11.19 13.51 -17.08
N THR A 143 -10.57 12.84 -16.11
CA THR A 143 -11.26 12.01 -15.13
C THR A 143 -11.95 12.87 -14.07
N ASN A 144 -13.21 12.51 -13.76
CA ASN A 144 -13.97 13.11 -12.68
C ASN A 144 -13.49 12.55 -11.32
N TRP A 145 -12.45 13.17 -10.76
CA TRP A 145 -11.82 12.74 -9.52
C TRP A 145 -12.66 13.07 -8.28
N TYR A 146 -12.86 12.05 -7.44
CA TYR A 146 -13.06 12.24 -6.02
C TYR A 146 -11.69 12.36 -5.35
N VAL A 147 -11.45 13.48 -4.68
CA VAL A 147 -10.21 13.73 -3.95
C VAL A 147 -10.57 13.82 -2.47
N ASP A 148 -10.26 12.74 -1.76
CA ASP A 148 -10.55 12.61 -0.35
C ASP A 148 -9.55 13.42 0.49
N ASN A 149 -10.04 14.25 1.40
CA ASN A 149 -9.17 15.03 2.30
C ASN A 149 -8.82 14.25 3.58
N ASP A 150 -9.48 13.12 3.83
CA ASP A 150 -9.19 12.21 4.93
C ASP A 150 -9.41 10.74 4.51
N PRO A 151 -8.43 10.10 3.87
CA PRO A 151 -8.56 8.71 3.41
C PRO A 151 -8.82 7.67 4.52
N THR A 152 -8.75 8.07 5.80
CA THR A 152 -9.06 7.20 6.94
C THR A 152 -10.56 7.06 7.21
N THR A 153 -11.39 7.96 6.68
CA THR A 153 -12.83 7.87 6.81
C THR A 153 -13.44 7.09 5.65
N ARG A 154 -14.66 6.59 5.88
CA ARG A 154 -15.46 5.89 4.88
C ARG A 154 -16.78 6.60 4.72
N GLU A 155 -16.87 7.43 3.71
CA GLU A 155 -18.06 8.14 3.31
C GLU A 155 -18.50 7.73 1.90
N ALA A 156 -19.78 7.95 1.60
CA ALA A 156 -20.25 7.81 0.23
C ALA A 156 -19.78 9.02 -0.57
N PHE A 157 -19.24 8.77 -1.76
CA PHE A 157 -18.76 9.81 -2.66
C PHE A 157 -19.15 9.52 -4.11
N SER A 158 -18.85 10.49 -4.98
CA SER A 158 -19.10 10.44 -6.42
C SER A 158 -17.82 10.85 -7.14
N GLY A 159 -17.44 10.12 -8.18
CA GLY A 159 -16.17 10.29 -8.89
C GLY A 159 -15.37 8.99 -8.87
N PHE A 160 -14.31 8.95 -9.66
CA PHE A 160 -13.25 7.95 -9.50
C PHE A 160 -12.37 8.37 -8.32
N ASP A 161 -12.09 7.44 -7.40
CA ASP A 161 -11.34 7.76 -6.20
C ASP A 161 -9.84 7.90 -6.50
N PHE A 162 -9.30 9.10 -6.31
CA PHE A 162 -7.90 9.41 -6.60
C PHE A 162 -6.93 8.61 -5.71
N TYR A 163 -7.29 8.39 -4.43
CA TYR A 163 -6.50 7.57 -3.51
C TYR A 163 -6.35 6.13 -4.01
N SER A 164 -7.43 5.51 -4.47
CA SER A 164 -7.43 4.14 -4.98
C SER A 164 -6.54 4.00 -6.21
N VAL A 165 -6.62 4.95 -7.14
CA VAL A 165 -5.78 4.94 -8.34
C VAL A 165 -4.32 5.21 -7.97
N ALA A 166 -4.03 6.17 -7.09
CA ALA A 166 -2.66 6.42 -6.64
C ALA A 166 -2.02 5.20 -5.96
N THR A 167 -2.79 4.49 -5.13
CA THR A 167 -2.39 3.23 -4.48
C THR A 167 -2.11 2.14 -5.52
N HIS A 168 -2.98 2.00 -6.52
CA HIS A 168 -2.81 1.07 -7.63
C HIS A 168 -1.52 1.35 -8.42
N GLU A 169 -1.35 2.58 -8.89
CA GLU A 169 -0.19 2.96 -9.70
C GLU A 169 1.13 2.86 -8.94
N LEU A 170 1.13 3.17 -7.64
CA LEU A 170 2.30 2.95 -6.79
C LEU A 170 2.65 1.45 -6.68
N GLY A 171 1.65 0.56 -6.62
CA GLY A 171 1.88 -0.88 -6.67
C GLY A 171 2.63 -1.30 -7.95
N HIS A 172 2.31 -0.72 -9.10
CA HIS A 172 3.06 -0.94 -10.33
C HIS A 172 4.49 -0.41 -10.29
N VAL A 173 4.70 0.78 -9.71
CA VAL A 173 6.05 1.33 -9.48
C VAL A 173 6.88 0.40 -8.58
N LEU A 174 6.25 -0.24 -7.61
CA LEU A 174 6.87 -1.21 -6.69
C LEU A 174 7.04 -2.61 -7.28
N GLY A 175 6.73 -2.81 -8.56
CA GLY A 175 7.08 -4.05 -9.27
C GLY A 175 5.92 -5.01 -9.49
N PHE A 176 4.74 -4.76 -8.92
CA PHE A 176 3.57 -5.58 -9.19
C PHE A 176 3.19 -5.48 -10.67
N GLY A 177 3.11 -6.61 -11.37
CA GLY A 177 2.79 -6.63 -12.79
C GLY A 177 3.85 -6.02 -13.71
N THR A 178 5.03 -5.65 -13.19
CA THR A 178 6.07 -4.94 -13.96
C THR A 178 7.48 -5.51 -13.74
N ALA A 179 7.79 -6.03 -12.56
CA ALA A 179 9.12 -6.52 -12.22
C ALA A 179 9.43 -7.91 -12.79
N GLY A 180 10.72 -8.18 -13.00
CA GLY A 180 11.18 -9.54 -13.35
C GLY A 180 10.84 -10.57 -12.27
N SER A 181 10.94 -10.19 -10.99
CA SER A 181 10.57 -11.04 -9.85
C SER A 181 9.08 -11.37 -9.84
N TRP A 182 8.20 -10.44 -10.22
CA TRP A 182 6.78 -10.72 -10.46
C TRP A 182 6.59 -11.79 -11.53
N PHE A 183 7.15 -11.59 -12.73
CA PHE A 183 6.94 -12.53 -13.84
C PHE A 183 7.61 -13.88 -13.62
N SER A 184 8.61 -13.97 -12.74
CA SER A 184 9.19 -15.26 -12.32
C SER A 184 8.18 -16.13 -11.54
N GLN A 185 7.19 -15.50 -10.91
CA GLN A 185 6.12 -16.11 -10.13
C GLN A 185 4.82 -16.23 -10.94
N VAL A 186 4.81 -15.92 -12.24
CA VAL A 186 3.64 -16.10 -13.09
C VAL A 186 3.70 -17.48 -13.76
N SER A 187 2.64 -18.27 -13.58
CA SER A 187 2.50 -19.60 -14.18
C SER A 187 1.11 -19.77 -14.78
N GLY A 188 1.05 -19.92 -16.11
CA GLY A 188 -0.23 -19.98 -16.83
C GLY A 188 -1.03 -18.68 -16.67
N SER A 189 -2.23 -18.78 -16.11
CA SER A 189 -3.12 -17.64 -15.83
C SER A 189 -3.16 -17.25 -14.35
N GLY A 190 -2.17 -17.66 -13.56
CA GLY A 190 -2.11 -17.38 -12.13
C GLY A 190 -0.73 -16.95 -11.64
N PHE A 191 -0.71 -16.31 -10.49
CA PHE A 191 0.48 -15.97 -9.72
C PHE A 191 0.72 -17.03 -8.65
N VAL A 192 1.94 -17.54 -8.54
CA VAL A 192 2.31 -18.68 -7.68
C VAL A 192 3.25 -18.29 -6.54
N GLY A 193 3.36 -17.00 -6.22
CA GLY A 193 4.10 -16.55 -5.04
C GLY A 193 3.53 -17.16 -3.75
N ASP A 194 4.44 -17.63 -2.89
CA ASP A 194 4.10 -18.44 -1.72
C ASP A 194 3.23 -17.67 -0.72
N ALA A 195 3.53 -16.39 -0.46
CA ALA A 195 2.79 -15.56 0.47
C ALA A 195 1.39 -15.21 -0.06
N ALA A 196 1.28 -14.84 -1.33
CA ALA A 196 0.02 -14.52 -1.99
C ALA A 196 -0.88 -15.77 -2.09
N VAL A 197 -0.32 -16.92 -2.45
CA VAL A 197 -1.07 -18.19 -2.50
C VAL A 197 -1.50 -18.64 -1.10
N ALA A 198 -0.66 -18.48 -0.07
CA ALA A 198 -1.02 -18.80 1.31
C ALA A 198 -2.17 -17.90 1.80
N THR A 199 -2.07 -16.59 1.56
CA THR A 199 -3.10 -15.60 1.89
C THR A 199 -4.42 -15.95 1.19
N TYR A 200 -4.40 -16.11 -0.13
CA TYR A 200 -5.58 -16.44 -0.92
C TYR A 200 -6.19 -17.78 -0.49
N SER A 201 -5.38 -18.81 -0.20
CA SER A 201 -5.86 -20.11 0.28
C SER A 201 -6.58 -20.01 1.63
N ALA A 202 -6.02 -19.24 2.56
CA ALA A 202 -6.63 -19.01 3.86
C ALA A 202 -7.99 -18.31 3.71
N GLU A 203 -8.07 -17.28 2.86
CA GLU A 203 -9.30 -16.54 2.63
C GLU A 203 -10.38 -17.34 1.90
N GLN A 204 -10.00 -18.24 0.99
CA GLN A 204 -10.93 -19.15 0.30
C GLN A 204 -11.33 -20.35 1.18
N GLY A 205 -10.67 -20.55 2.32
CA GLY A 205 -10.90 -21.71 3.21
C GLY A 205 -10.52 -23.05 2.60
N SER A 206 -9.71 -23.06 1.54
CA SER A 206 -9.24 -24.27 0.86
C SER A 206 -7.91 -24.04 0.12
N PRO A 207 -7.02 -25.05 0.02
CA PRO A 207 -5.75 -24.89 -0.68
C PRO A 207 -5.94 -24.47 -2.14
N GLN A 208 -5.25 -23.40 -2.53
CA GLN A 208 -5.17 -22.90 -3.89
C GLN A 208 -3.78 -23.17 -4.47
N GLY A 209 -3.69 -23.37 -5.78
CA GLY A 209 -2.41 -23.55 -6.47
C GLY A 209 -1.82 -22.26 -7.05
N SER A 210 -2.63 -21.21 -7.16
CA SER A 210 -2.24 -19.90 -7.69
C SER A 210 -3.34 -18.87 -7.37
N VAL A 211 -2.98 -17.60 -7.38
CA VAL A 211 -3.92 -16.47 -7.33
C VAL A 211 -4.32 -16.10 -8.77
N PRO A 212 -5.61 -16.00 -9.13
CA PRO A 212 -6.03 -15.72 -10.50
C PRO A 212 -5.58 -14.35 -11.02
N LEU A 213 -5.00 -14.32 -12.22
CA LEU A 213 -4.62 -13.10 -12.92
C LEU A 213 -5.61 -12.74 -14.03
N ALA A 214 -5.68 -11.44 -14.36
CA ALA A 214 -6.32 -10.99 -15.60
C ALA A 214 -5.51 -11.43 -16.83
N GLY A 215 -6.12 -11.35 -18.03
CA GLY A 215 -5.51 -11.86 -19.27
C GLY A 215 -4.15 -11.23 -19.67
N GLY A 216 -3.84 -10.02 -19.17
CA GLY A 216 -2.55 -9.37 -19.35
C GLY A 216 -1.47 -9.74 -18.32
N LEU A 217 -1.80 -10.60 -17.35
CA LEU A 217 -0.90 -11.14 -16.31
C LEU A 217 -0.21 -10.09 -15.41
N SER A 218 -0.62 -8.82 -15.54
CA SER A 218 -0.08 -7.68 -14.80
C SER A 218 -1.03 -7.15 -13.73
N HIS A 219 -2.19 -7.81 -13.58
CA HIS A 219 -3.25 -7.48 -12.64
C HIS A 219 -3.82 -8.75 -12.05
N TRP A 220 -4.34 -8.66 -10.84
CA TRP A 220 -5.31 -9.63 -10.35
C TRP A 220 -6.50 -9.74 -11.29
N SER A 221 -7.20 -10.87 -11.24
CA SER A 221 -8.48 -11.00 -11.93
C SER A 221 -9.49 -9.98 -11.41
N ASN A 222 -10.22 -9.32 -12.30
CA ASN A 222 -11.18 -8.27 -11.93
C ASN A 222 -12.24 -8.80 -10.95
N GLY A 223 -12.55 -8.03 -9.91
CA GLY A 223 -13.49 -8.44 -8.87
C GLY A 223 -12.92 -9.43 -7.85
N LEU A 224 -11.63 -9.75 -7.90
CA LEU A 224 -10.97 -10.50 -6.84
C LEU A 224 -11.05 -9.70 -5.53
N THR A 225 -11.27 -10.38 -4.42
CA THR A 225 -11.41 -9.70 -3.11
C THR A 225 -10.43 -10.27 -2.11
N SER A 226 -9.97 -9.39 -1.21
CA SER A 226 -9.16 -9.74 -0.04
C SER A 226 -9.56 -8.84 1.13
N PHE A 227 -8.80 -8.86 2.22
CA PHE A 227 -9.10 -8.13 3.44
C PHE A 227 -8.23 -6.89 3.61
N VAL A 228 -8.81 -5.88 4.26
CA VAL A 228 -8.11 -4.71 4.81
C VAL A 228 -8.61 -4.53 6.22
N GLY A 229 -7.72 -4.70 7.21
CA GLY A 229 -8.10 -4.65 8.62
C GLY A 229 -9.24 -5.63 8.98
N GLY A 230 -9.30 -6.79 8.31
CA GLY A 230 -10.35 -7.79 8.49
C GLY A 230 -11.67 -7.50 7.78
N VAL A 231 -11.79 -6.40 7.03
CA VAL A 231 -12.96 -6.09 6.19
C VAL A 231 -12.69 -6.49 4.75
N ARG A 232 -13.59 -7.29 4.16
CA ARG A 232 -13.44 -7.75 2.78
C ARG A 232 -13.73 -6.61 1.80
N GLN A 233 -12.83 -6.42 0.84
CA GLN A 233 -12.98 -5.49 -0.27
C GLN A 233 -12.34 -6.03 -1.54
N GLU A 234 -12.64 -5.40 -2.68
CA GLU A 234 -11.97 -5.72 -3.94
C GLU A 234 -10.49 -5.30 -3.87
N VAL A 235 -9.60 -6.13 -4.42
CA VAL A 235 -8.15 -5.90 -4.39
C VAL A 235 -7.78 -4.61 -5.13
N ALA A 236 -6.79 -3.87 -4.64
CA ALA A 236 -6.38 -2.61 -5.27
C ALA A 236 -5.74 -2.86 -6.63
N LEU A 237 -5.10 -4.01 -6.84
CA LEU A 237 -4.30 -4.32 -8.03
C LEU A 237 -5.00 -5.20 -9.07
N ASP A 238 -6.35 -5.21 -9.07
CA ASP A 238 -7.07 -5.55 -10.30
C ASP A 238 -7.14 -4.35 -11.24
N GLY A 239 -7.29 -4.62 -12.55
CA GLY A 239 -7.20 -3.59 -13.58
C GLY A 239 -8.45 -2.73 -13.76
N THR A 240 -9.29 -2.60 -12.74
CA THR A 240 -10.56 -1.86 -12.83
C THR A 240 -10.83 -0.99 -11.61
N ILE A 241 -11.52 0.14 -11.83
CA ILE A 241 -12.03 0.98 -10.76
C ILE A 241 -13.45 1.44 -11.12
N GLY A 242 -14.35 1.35 -10.16
CA GLY A 242 -15.73 1.80 -10.31
C GLY A 242 -15.92 3.24 -9.84
N PHE A 243 -16.95 3.90 -10.39
CA PHE A 243 -17.36 5.21 -9.91
C PHE A 243 -17.94 5.10 -8.49
N GLY A 244 -17.48 5.94 -7.56
CA GLY A 244 -17.88 5.89 -6.15
C GLY A 244 -17.33 4.68 -5.37
N VAL A 245 -16.30 4.02 -5.91
CA VAL A 245 -15.66 2.85 -5.28
C VAL A 245 -14.30 3.25 -4.71
N ARG A 246 -14.04 2.82 -3.48
CA ARG A 246 -12.74 2.91 -2.81
C ARG A 246 -12.12 1.51 -2.79
N LYS A 247 -10.86 1.42 -3.18
CA LYS A 247 -9.98 0.27 -3.06
C LYS A 247 -8.74 0.67 -2.27
N ASP A 248 -8.51 0.02 -1.15
CA ASP A 248 -7.26 0.14 -0.39
C ASP A 248 -6.39 -1.09 -0.67
N PHE A 249 -5.09 -0.97 -0.40
CA PHE A 249 -4.14 -2.06 -0.63
C PHE A 249 -4.42 -3.23 0.33
N THR A 250 -4.84 -4.37 -0.22
CA THR A 250 -5.34 -5.50 0.58
C THR A 250 -4.21 -6.38 1.09
N ASP A 251 -4.53 -7.28 2.03
CA ASP A 251 -3.60 -8.30 2.53
C ASP A 251 -2.99 -9.11 1.38
N LEU A 252 -3.78 -9.44 0.35
CA LEU A 252 -3.29 -10.12 -0.85
C LEU A 252 -2.33 -9.27 -1.70
N ASP A 253 -2.56 -7.95 -1.81
CA ASP A 253 -1.67 -7.04 -2.53
C ASP A 253 -0.32 -6.92 -1.80
N TRP A 254 -0.34 -6.80 -0.48
CA TRP A 254 0.85 -6.80 0.38
C TRP A 254 1.62 -8.12 0.28
N ALA A 255 0.92 -9.25 0.29
CA ALA A 255 1.55 -10.56 0.15
C ALA A 255 2.26 -10.73 -1.20
N ALA A 256 1.69 -10.19 -2.28
CA ALA A 256 2.37 -10.17 -3.57
C ALA A 256 3.62 -9.30 -3.59
N LEU A 257 3.64 -8.15 -2.91
CA LEU A 257 4.87 -7.37 -2.77
C LEU A 257 5.96 -8.16 -2.02
N ALA A 258 5.58 -8.92 -0.99
CA ALA A 258 6.51 -9.81 -0.29
C ALA A 258 7.08 -10.91 -1.19
N ASP A 259 6.27 -11.49 -2.08
CA ASP A 259 6.71 -12.53 -3.02
C ASP A 259 7.67 -12.05 -4.11
N ILE A 260 7.79 -10.72 -4.32
CA ILE A 260 8.63 -10.13 -5.36
C ILE A 260 9.88 -9.42 -4.83
N GLY A 261 10.11 -9.48 -3.51
CA GLY A 261 11.34 -9.00 -2.87
C GLY A 261 11.16 -8.16 -1.62
N TRP A 262 10.01 -7.47 -1.47
CA TRP A 262 9.86 -6.47 -0.43
C TRP A 262 9.67 -7.07 0.96
N GLU A 263 10.30 -6.52 1.99
CA GLU A 263 9.96 -6.84 3.38
C GLU A 263 8.72 -6.06 3.83
N VAL A 264 7.57 -6.74 3.87
CA VAL A 264 6.31 -6.14 4.31
C VAL A 264 6.02 -6.43 5.79
N SER A 265 5.90 -5.39 6.60
CA SER A 265 5.44 -5.50 7.99
C SER A 265 4.02 -6.07 8.01
N PRO A 266 3.74 -7.07 8.89
CA PRO A 266 2.38 -7.54 9.09
C PRO A 266 1.53 -6.39 9.67
N VAL A 267 0.29 -6.26 9.19
CA VAL A 267 -0.72 -5.52 9.94
C VAL A 267 -0.90 -6.26 11.25
N SER A 268 -0.63 -5.59 12.38
CA SER A 268 -0.90 -6.18 13.69
C SER A 268 -2.40 -6.44 13.77
N ALA A 269 -2.81 -7.69 13.51
CA ALA A 269 -4.13 -8.16 13.89
C ALA A 269 -4.25 -7.85 15.39
N VAL A 270 -5.30 -7.12 15.78
CA VAL A 270 -5.61 -6.91 17.20
C VAL A 270 -5.54 -8.29 17.86
N PRO A 271 -4.61 -8.53 18.81
CA PRO A 271 -4.47 -9.85 19.38
C PRO A 271 -5.82 -10.23 20.01
N GLU A 272 -6.42 -11.34 19.59
CA GLU A 272 -7.70 -11.81 20.12
C GLU A 272 -7.70 -11.94 21.66
N ASN A 273 -6.52 -11.99 22.28
CA ASN A 273 -6.32 -11.92 23.72
C ASN A 273 -7.04 -10.73 24.40
N ASP A 274 -7.13 -9.57 23.76
CA ASP A 274 -7.81 -8.40 24.34
C ASP A 274 -9.33 -8.51 24.26
N ALA A 275 -9.87 -9.17 23.23
CA ALA A 275 -11.30 -9.42 23.09
C ALA A 275 -11.81 -10.40 24.18
N TYR A 276 -11.04 -11.46 24.46
CA TYR A 276 -11.36 -12.39 25.56
C TYR A 276 -11.20 -11.74 26.94
N ALA A 277 -10.17 -10.91 27.13
CA ALA A 277 -9.97 -10.20 28.40
C ALA A 277 -11.10 -9.20 28.68
N LEU A 278 -11.57 -8.44 27.67
CA LEU A 278 -12.69 -7.52 27.78
C LEU A 278 -14.04 -8.26 27.98
N MET A 279 -14.24 -9.39 27.31
CA MET A 279 -15.43 -10.24 27.52
C MET A 279 -15.46 -10.84 28.93
N LEU A 280 -14.34 -11.35 29.43
CA LEU A 280 -14.22 -11.90 30.79
C LEU A 280 -14.36 -10.81 31.85
N ALA A 281 -13.81 -9.62 31.63
CA ALA A 281 -14.01 -8.46 32.51
C ALA A 281 -15.49 -8.01 32.55
N GLY A 282 -16.17 -8.00 31.40
CA GLY A 282 -17.60 -7.70 31.30
C GLY A 282 -18.48 -8.71 32.05
N LEU A 283 -18.19 -10.01 31.92
CA LEU A 283 -18.88 -11.07 32.67
C LEU A 283 -18.60 -10.98 34.18
N GLY A 284 -17.39 -10.63 34.58
CA GLY A 284 -17.02 -10.42 35.98
C GLY A 284 -17.76 -9.25 36.64
N LEU A 285 -17.95 -8.14 35.92
CA LEU A 285 -18.72 -6.97 36.40
C LEU A 285 -20.21 -7.30 36.58
N LEU A 286 -20.81 -8.05 35.64
CA LEU A 286 -22.21 -8.49 35.74
C LEU A 286 -22.42 -9.43 36.95
N ALA A 287 -21.46 -10.32 37.23
CA ALA A 287 -21.50 -11.18 38.40
C ALA A 287 -21.35 -10.41 39.74
N MET A 288 -20.58 -9.32 39.76
CA MET A 288 -20.46 -8.46 40.94
C MET A 288 -21.74 -7.63 41.19
N VAL A 289 -22.37 -7.12 40.14
CA VAL A 289 -23.62 -6.35 40.25
C VAL A 289 -24.79 -7.23 40.69
N SER A 290 -24.87 -8.47 40.19
CA SER A 290 -25.90 -9.42 40.62
C SER A 290 -25.73 -9.82 42.08
N ARG A 291 -24.50 -10.05 42.56
CA ARG A 291 -24.20 -10.33 43.98
C ARG A 291 -24.54 -9.17 44.90
N ARG A 292 -24.30 -7.92 44.50
CA ARG A 292 -24.62 -6.74 45.31
C ARG A 292 -26.13 -6.53 45.46
N ARG A 293 -26.92 -6.82 44.43
CA ARG A 293 -28.39 -6.74 44.49
C ARG A 293 -29.00 -7.80 45.41
N SER A 294 -28.45 -9.01 45.42
CA SER A 294 -28.90 -10.08 46.34
C SER A 294 -28.55 -9.82 47.80
N ALA A 295 -27.53 -9.02 48.09
CA ALA A 295 -27.12 -8.64 49.45
C ALA A 295 -27.91 -7.47 50.04
N GLN A 296 -28.58 -6.65 49.21
CA GLN A 296 -29.40 -5.51 49.65
C GLN A 296 -30.90 -5.86 49.80
N GLY A 297 -31.29 -7.09 49.47
CA GLY A 297 -32.66 -7.60 49.60
C GLY A 297 -32.90 -8.49 50.83
N ARG A 298 -32.06 -8.38 51.87
CA ARG A 298 -32.23 -9.06 53.17
C ARG A 298 -32.27 -8.04 54.30
#